data_AF-A0A7V2UI25-F1
#
_entry.id   AF-A0A7V2UI25-F1
#
_cell.length_a   1.000
_cell.length_b   1.000
_cell.length_c   1.000
_cell.angle_alpha   90.00
_cell.angle_beta   90.00
_cell.angle_gamma   90.00
#
_symmetry.space_group_name_H-M   'P 1'
#
loop_
_entity.id
_entity.type
_entity.pdbx_description
1 polymer ?
#
loop_
_entity_poly.entity_id
_entity_poly.type
_entity_poly.pdbx_seq_one_letter_code
_entity_poly.pdbx_strand_id
1 'polypeptide(L)' 'IVPGAIVTERQTTLHRDPDADRAFLDAQCLKMRLYPEHVARPTLFLAADDSDGMTGQHVLVDAGIAQQSIVS' A
#
# COMPACT_ATOMS: atom_id res chain seq x y z
N ILE A 1 3.10 0.31 9.91
CA ILE A 1 2.51 0.13 8.56
C ILE A 1 3.17 1.11 7.60
N VAL A 2 3.53 0.67 6.39
CA VAL A 2 4.15 1.49 5.35
C VAL A 2 3.26 1.43 4.09
N PRO A 3 2.43 2.45 3.86
CA PRO A 3 1.52 2.47 2.71
C PRO A 3 2.25 2.82 1.41
N GLY A 4 1.81 2.23 0.30
CA GLY A 4 2.22 2.62 -1.06
C GLY A 4 1.30 3.68 -1.66
N ALA A 5 1.01 3.55 -2.96
CA ALA A 5 0.11 4.45 -3.70
C ALA A 5 -1.37 4.26 -3.32
N ILE A 6 -1.75 4.76 -2.15
CA ILE A 6 -3.14 4.74 -1.65
C ILE A 6 -3.94 5.90 -2.25
N VAL A 7 -5.08 5.59 -2.85
CA VAL A 7 -6.02 6.58 -3.35
C VAL A 7 -6.72 7.27 -2.18
N THR A 8 -6.73 8.60 -2.19
CA THR A 8 -7.44 9.41 -1.19
C THR A 8 -8.49 10.30 -1.85
N GLU A 9 -9.55 10.63 -1.10
CA GLU A 9 -10.62 11.51 -1.57
C GLU A 9 -10.06 12.88 -2.03
N ARG A 10 -9.14 13.45 -1.24
CA ARG A 10 -8.48 14.73 -1.54
C ARG A 10 -7.77 14.73 -2.91
N GLN A 11 -7.13 13.62 -3.30
CA GLN A 11 -6.47 13.50 -4.61
C GLN A 11 -7.48 13.43 -5.74
N THR A 12 -8.61 12.73 -5.53
CA THR A 12 -9.68 12.67 -6.51
C THR A 12 -10.33 14.04 -6.75
N THR A 13 -10.47 14.87 -5.70
CA THR A 13 -11.15 16.18 -5.80
C THR A 13 -10.25 17.31 -6.32
N LEU A 14 -8.96 17.30 -6.01
CA LEU A 14 -8.06 18.45 -6.25
C LEU A 14 -7.18 18.37 -7.50
N HIS A 15 -7.23 17.26 -8.25
CA HIS A 15 -6.59 16.95 -9.55
C HIS A 15 -5.78 15.66 -9.43
N ARG A 16 -6.18 14.67 -10.24
CA ARG A 16 -5.52 13.38 -10.36
C ARG A 16 -4.95 13.26 -11.77
N ASP A 17 -3.65 13.06 -11.86
CA ASP A 17 -2.96 12.87 -13.14
C ASP A 17 -3.06 11.38 -13.55
N PRO A 18 -3.74 11.06 -14.67
CA PRO A 18 -3.86 9.69 -15.16
C PRO A 18 -2.52 9.00 -15.47
N ASP A 19 -1.50 9.77 -15.87
CA ASP A 19 -0.20 9.22 -16.27
C ASP A 19 0.62 8.84 -15.04
N ALA A 20 0.67 9.70 -14.02
CA ALA A 20 1.24 9.35 -12.72
C ALA A 20 0.52 8.14 -12.09
N ASP A 21 -0.80 8.09 -12.24
CA ASP A 21 -1.62 6.97 -11.84
C ASP A 21 -1.17 5.68 -12.55
N ARG A 22 -0.95 5.73 -13.87
CA ARG A 22 -0.49 4.59 -14.65
C ARG A 22 0.90 4.13 -14.19
N ALA A 23 1.82 5.05 -13.95
CA ALA A 23 3.17 4.75 -13.48
C ALA A 23 3.16 3.95 -12.16
N PHE A 24 2.27 4.27 -11.22
CA PHE A 24 2.12 3.46 -10.00
C PHE A 24 1.63 2.04 -10.27
N LEU A 25 0.66 1.86 -11.18
CA LEU A 25 0.19 0.52 -11.55
C LEU A 25 1.31 -0.29 -12.24
N ASP A 26 2.10 0.36 -13.09
CA ASP A 26 3.18 -0.28 -13.82
C ASP A 26 4.33 -0.70 -12.87
N ALA A 27 4.59 0.07 -11.81
CA ALA A 27 5.56 -0.28 -10.79
C ALA A 27 5.08 -1.41 -9.84
N GLN A 28 3.77 -1.51 -9.57
CA GLN A 28 3.20 -2.53 -8.68
C GLN A 28 3.30 -3.94 -9.26
N CYS A 29 3.53 -4.95 -8.43
CA CYS A 29 3.42 -6.34 -8.85
C CYS A 29 1.96 -6.76 -9.09
N LEU A 30 1.02 -6.33 -8.22
CA LEU A 30 -0.38 -6.79 -8.26
C LEU A 30 -1.28 -6.03 -9.24
N LYS A 31 -0.80 -4.94 -9.85
CA LYS A 31 -1.53 -4.12 -10.84
C LYS A 31 -2.91 -3.65 -10.35
N MET A 32 -3.00 -3.21 -9.09
CA MET A 32 -4.28 -2.81 -8.47
C MET A 32 -4.19 -1.47 -7.74
N ARG A 33 -5.30 -0.73 -7.73
CA ARG A 33 -5.43 0.44 -6.89
C ARG A 33 -5.63 0.04 -5.43
N LEU A 34 -4.85 0.66 -4.57
CA LEU A 34 -5.02 0.56 -3.13
C LEU A 34 -5.87 1.72 -2.63
N TYR A 35 -6.65 1.42 -1.62
CA TYR A 35 -7.59 2.33 -0.95
C TYR A 35 -7.36 2.26 0.56
N PRO A 36 -7.87 3.22 1.36
CA PRO A 36 -7.61 3.28 2.80
C PRO A 36 -7.91 1.98 3.55
N GLU A 37 -8.89 1.20 3.09
CA GLU A 37 -9.28 -0.08 3.69
C GLU A 37 -8.15 -1.12 3.63
N HIS A 38 -7.28 -1.05 2.62
CA HIS A 38 -6.12 -1.93 2.49
C HIS A 38 -5.07 -1.65 3.57
N VAL A 39 -5.00 -0.42 4.08
CA VAL A 39 -4.14 -0.04 5.21
C VAL A 39 -4.84 -0.32 6.54
N ALA A 40 -6.16 -0.12 6.60
CA ALA A 40 -6.94 -0.34 7.82
C ALA A 40 -6.91 -1.81 8.26
N ARG A 41 -7.06 -2.77 7.34
CA ARG A 41 -7.06 -4.21 7.64
C ARG A 41 -5.78 -4.71 8.36
N PRO A 42 -4.57 -4.48 7.85
CA PRO A 42 -3.34 -4.87 8.54
C PRO A 42 -3.11 -4.04 9.81
N THR A 43 -3.60 -2.80 9.88
CA THR A 43 -3.59 -2.03 11.13
C THR A 43 -4.43 -2.69 12.21
N LEU A 44 -5.65 -3.14 11.86
CA LEU A 44 -6.52 -3.88 12.78
C LEU A 44 -5.90 -5.20 13.21
N PHE A 45 -5.24 -5.93 12.31
CA PHE A 45 -4.48 -7.14 12.66
C PHE A 45 -3.38 -6.85 13.69
N LEU A 46 -2.57 -5.80 13.48
CA LEU A 46 -1.52 -5.40 14.43
C LEU A 46 -2.07 -4.83 15.74
N ALA A 47 -3.38 -4.57 15.84
CA ALA A 47 -4.04 -4.16 17.07
C ALA A 47 -4.73 -5.34 17.78
N ALA A 48 -4.82 -6.51 17.15
CA ALA A 48 -5.44 -7.70 17.69
C ALA A 48 -4.43 -8.58 18.45
N ASP A 49 -4.94 -9.42 19.34
CA ASP A 49 -4.16 -10.39 20.12
C ASP A 49 -3.36 -11.36 19.22
N ASP A 50 -3.83 -11.61 17.99
CA ASP A 50 -3.12 -12.42 16.98
C ASP A 50 -1.70 -11.90 16.65
N SER A 51 -1.40 -10.65 17.01
CA SER A 51 -0.11 -10.00 16.76
C SER A 51 0.78 -9.87 18.01
N ASP A 52 0.46 -10.56 19.12
CA ASP A 52 1.16 -10.45 20.41
C ASP A 52 2.69 -10.65 20.36
N GLY A 53 3.19 -11.44 19.41
CA GLY A 53 4.61 -11.68 19.16
C GLY A 53 5.27 -10.71 18.16
N MET A 54 4.54 -9.74 17.62
CA MET A 54 5.03 -8.87 16.53
C MET A 54 5.32 -7.45 17.03
N THR A 55 6.60 -7.09 17.11
CA THR A 55 7.03 -5.73 17.48
C THR A 55 8.17 -5.21 16.61
N GLY A 56 8.29 -3.89 16.46
CA GLY A 56 9.34 -3.23 15.67
C GLY A 56 9.26 -3.47 14.15
N GLN A 57 8.12 -3.90 13.63
CA GLN A 57 7.98 -4.33 12.23
C GLN A 57 7.58 -3.19 11.28
N HIS A 58 8.12 -3.23 10.08
CA HIS A 58 7.60 -2.50 8.92
C HIS A 58 6.74 -3.42 8.07
N VAL A 59 5.41 -3.28 8.18
CA VAL A 59 4.47 -4.01 7.32
C VAL A 59 4.15 -3.15 6.10
N LEU A 60 4.63 -3.55 4.94
CA LEU A 60 4.40 -2.88 3.67
C LEU A 60 3.01 -3.21 3.12
N VAL A 61 2.28 -2.17 2.73
CA VAL A 61 0.95 -2.26 2.10
C VAL A 61 0.99 -1.41 0.84
N ASP A 62 1.69 -1.91 -0.17
CA ASP A 62 2.07 -1.11 -1.34
C ASP A 62 1.84 -1.82 -2.69
N ALA A 63 1.24 -3.02 -2.67
CA ALA A 63 1.02 -3.85 -3.85
C ALA A 63 2.32 -4.23 -4.59
N GLY A 64 3.44 -4.30 -3.86
CA GLY A 64 4.74 -4.76 -4.38
C GLY A 64 5.53 -3.68 -5.09
N ILE A 65 5.47 -2.43 -4.62
CA ILE A 65 6.25 -1.31 -5.20
C ILE A 65 7.69 -1.33 -4.67
N ALA A 66 7.86 -1.37 -3.35
CA ALA A 66 9.18 -1.19 -2.73
C ALA A 66 10.04 -2.47 -2.73
N GLN A 67 9.42 -3.65 -2.73
CA GLN A 67 10.12 -4.93 -2.79
C GLN A 67 9.93 -5.58 -4.15
N GLN A 68 10.62 -5.06 -5.16
CA GLN A 68 10.88 -5.82 -6.38
C GLN A 68 12.10 -6.71 -6.10
N SER A 69 11.88 -8.01 -5.92
CA SER A 69 12.98 -8.96 -5.89
C SER A 69 13.75 -8.81 -7.20
N ILE A 70 14.97 -8.27 -7.14
CA ILE A 70 15.92 -8.38 -8.25
C ILE A 70 16.20 -9.87 -8.36
N VAL A 71 15.53 -10.54 -9.30
CA VAL A 71 16.00 -11.84 -9.76
C VAL A 71 17.21 -11.53 -10.63
N SER A 72 18.40 -11.50 -10.02
CA SER A 72 19.67 -11.47 -10.74
C SER A 72 19.94 -12.82 -11.37
#